data_AF-A0A3D0H9Z1-F1
#
_entry.id   AF-A0A3D0H9Z1-F1
#
_cell.length_a   1.000
_cell.length_b   1.000
_cell.length_c   1.000
_cell.angle_alpha   90.00
_cell.angle_beta   90.00
_cell.angle_gamma   90.00
#
_symmetry.space_group_name_H-M   'P 1'
#
loop_
_entity.id
_entity.type
_entity.pdbx_description
1 polymer ?
#
loop_
_entity_poly.entity_id
_entity_poly.type
_entity_poly.pdbx_seq_one_letter_code
_entity_poly.pdbx_strand_id
1 'polypeptide(L)' 'VWYMDGATRTGTVYLDPVVDLNWTVVGTGDFNADSQIDILWRNTSSGQNVVWFMYRTTLIGTEYLFSVQ' A
#
# COMPACT_ATOMS: atom_id res chain seq x y z
N VAL A 1 -4.21 -3.79 9.37
CA VAL A 1 -5.48 -3.54 8.64
C VAL A 1 -6.64 -4.09 9.45
N TRP A 2 -7.71 -3.31 9.60
CA TRP A 2 -8.94 -3.77 10.25
C TRP A 2 -9.96 -4.17 9.21
N TYR A 3 -10.60 -5.31 9.42
CA TYR A 3 -11.85 -5.64 8.74
C TYR A 3 -12.98 -4.99 9.52
N MET A 4 -13.85 -4.27 8.81
CA MET A 4 -14.93 -3.47 9.40
C MET A 4 -16.26 -3.84 8.75
N ASP A 5 -17.31 -3.90 9.55
CA ASP A 5 -18.71 -3.87 9.12
C ASP A 5 -19.36 -2.64 9.75
N GLY A 6 -19.51 -1.59 8.94
CA GLY A 6 -19.83 -0.24 9.43
C GLY A 6 -18.79 0.24 10.46
N ALA A 7 -19.25 0.59 11.66
CA ALA A 7 -18.38 1.01 12.76
C ALA A 7 -17.82 -0.16 13.58
N THR A 8 -18.23 -1.40 13.31
CA THR A 8 -17.80 -2.58 14.06
C THR A 8 -16.56 -3.21 13.44
N ARG A 9 -15.50 -3.39 14.23
CA ARG A 9 -14.33 -4.17 13.80
C ARG A 9 -14.62 -5.66 13.84
N THR A 10 -14.65 -6.30 12.67
CA THR A 10 -14.88 -7.75 12.50
C THR A 10 -13.60 -8.57 12.51
N GLY A 11 -12.44 -7.93 12.34
CA GLY A 11 -11.16 -8.62 12.39
C GLY A 11 -9.95 -7.71 12.23
N THR A 12 -8.77 -8.31 12.30
CA THR A 12 -7.50 -7.62 12.07
C THR A 12 -6.54 -8.54 11.35
N VAL A 13 -5.70 -7.94 10.53
CA VAL A 13 -4.54 -8.60 9.91
C VAL A 13 -3.37 -7.63 9.95
N TYR A 14 -2.18 -8.17 10.19
CA TYR A 14 -0.95 -7.40 10.13
C TYR A 14 -0.39 -7.50 8.71
N LEU A 15 0.00 -6.36 8.15
CA LEU A 15 0.85 -6.34 6.96
C LEU A 15 2.29 -6.46 7.43
N ASP A 16 3.17 -6.94 6.55
CA ASP A 16 4.59 -6.95 6.83
C ASP A 16 5.09 -5.52 7.07
N PRO A 17 5.92 -5.31 8.11
CA PRO A 17 6.36 -3.98 8.48
C PRO A 17 7.34 -3.41 7.45
N VAL A 18 7.14 -2.14 7.08
CA VAL A 18 8.18 -1.35 6.41
C VAL A 18 9.14 -0.84 7.48
N VAL A 19 10.36 -1.38 7.50
CA VAL A 19 11.34 -1.06 8.55
C VAL A 19 11.95 0.34 8.42
N ASP A 20 11.98 0.90 7.20
CA ASP A 20 12.42 2.26 6.95
C ASP A 20 11.27 3.25 7.20
N LEU A 21 11.40 4.04 8.26
CA LEU A 21 10.40 5.00 8.73
C LEU A 21 10.21 6.20 7.81
N ASN A 22 11.06 6.38 6.80
CA ASN A 22 10.86 7.43 5.80
C ASN A 22 9.73 7.09 4.83
N TRP A 23 9.29 5.82 4.76
CA TRP A 23 8.16 5.43 3.94
C TRP A 23 6.83 5.74 4.63
N THR A 24 5.97 6.42 3.89
CA THR A 24 4.62 6.78 4.34
C THR A 24 3.60 6.38 3.29
N VAL A 25 2.43 5.90 3.72
CA VAL A 25 1.29 5.69 2.81
C VAL A 25 0.73 7.05 2.44
N VAL A 26 0.69 7.34 1.14
CA VAL A 26 0.19 8.61 0.60
C VAL A 26 -1.04 8.44 -0.27
N GLY A 27 -1.46 7.22 -0.56
CA GLY A 27 -2.68 6.96 -1.30
C GLY A 27 -3.02 5.48 -1.42
N THR A 28 -4.23 5.23 -1.92
CA THR A 28 -4.74 3.90 -2.24
C THR A 28 -5.55 3.98 -3.52
N GLY A 29 -5.52 2.94 -4.34
CA GLY A 29 -6.27 2.86 -5.60
C GLY A 29 -5.96 1.56 -6.32
N ASP A 30 -6.73 1.23 -7.36
CA ASP A 30 -6.41 0.12 -8.26
C ASP A 30 -5.42 0.63 -9.32
N PHE A 31 -4.12 0.42 -9.12
CA PHE A 31 -3.07 0.98 -9.98
C PHE A 31 -2.68 0.04 -11.12
N ASN A 32 -2.97 -1.26 -11.01
CA ASN A 32 -2.68 -2.27 -12.03
C ASN A 32 -3.92 -2.79 -12.79
N ALA A 33 -5.11 -2.29 -12.49
CA ALA A 33 -6.40 -2.66 -13.08
C ALA A 33 -6.80 -4.12 -12.82
N ASP A 34 -6.44 -4.69 -11.66
CA ASP A 34 -6.80 -6.06 -11.26
C ASP A 34 -8.07 -6.14 -10.38
N SER A 35 -8.76 -5.01 -10.18
CA SER A 35 -9.94 -4.86 -9.31
C SER A 35 -9.66 -5.02 -7.81
N GLN A 36 -8.39 -4.98 -7.39
CA GLN A 36 -7.98 -4.88 -5.99
C GLN A 36 -7.47 -3.47 -5.68
N ILE A 37 -7.51 -3.10 -4.40
CA ILE A 37 -6.98 -1.82 -3.93
C ILE A 37 -5.53 -1.99 -3.53
N ASP A 38 -4.65 -1.29 -4.23
CA ASP A 38 -3.22 -1.19 -3.99
C ASP A 38 -2.88 -0.03 -3.05
N ILE A 39 -1.64 0.01 -2.56
CA ILE A 39 -1.13 1.04 -1.65
C ILE A 39 0.00 1.82 -2.31
N LEU A 40 -0.13 3.15 -2.39
CA LEU A 40 0.93 4.05 -2.82
C LEU A 40 1.74 4.52 -1.61
N TRP A 41 3.02 4.19 -1.61
CA TRP A 41 4.01 4.62 -0.63
C TRP A 41 4.91 5.70 -1.21
N ARG A 42 5.29 6.67 -0.37
CA ARG A 42 6.30 7.69 -0.68
C ARG A 42 7.38 7.70 0.39
N ASN A 43 8.64 7.65 -0.04
CA ASN A 43 9.78 7.91 0.82
C ASN A 43 9.95 9.42 0.94
N THR A 44 9.80 9.95 2.14
CA THR A 44 9.86 11.40 2.41
C THR A 44 11.27 11.97 2.35
N SER A 45 12.30 11.12 2.49
CA SER A 45 13.70 11.51 2.43
C SER A 45 14.23 11.55 0.99
N SER A 46 13.96 10.51 0.19
CA SER A 46 14.45 10.41 -1.19
C SER A 46 13.48 10.95 -2.24
N GLY A 47 12.20 11.11 -1.90
CA GLY A 47 11.14 11.46 -2.83
C GLY A 47 10.67 10.32 -3.73
N GLN A 48 11.22 9.10 -3.58
CA GLN A 48 10.82 7.92 -4.33
C GLN A 48 9.36 7.54 -4.01
N ASN A 49 8.68 6.99 -5.01
CA ASN A 49 7.34 6.43 -4.85
C ASN A 49 7.35 4.94 -5.22
N VAL A 50 6.57 4.15 -4.50
CA VAL A 50 6.42 2.71 -4.71
C VAL A 50 4.95 2.34 -4.60
N VAL A 51 4.47 1.49 -5.50
CA VAL A 51 3.16 0.84 -5.39
C VAL A 51 3.35 -0.55 -4.82
N TRP A 52 2.55 -0.88 -3.81
CA TRP A 52 2.35 -2.23 -3.32
C TRP A 52 1.08 -2.80 -3.93
N PHE A 53 1.23 -3.81 -4.78
CA PHE A 53 0.11 -4.52 -5.35
C PHE A 53 -0.48 -5.49 -4.33
N MET A 54 -1.80 -5.43 -4.15
CA MET A 54 -2.46 -6.15 -3.06
C MET A 54 -3.49 -7.13 -3.59
N TYR A 55 -3.54 -8.34 -3.01
CA TYR A 55 -4.69 -9.21 -3.13
C TYR A 55 -5.34 -9.36 -1.75
N ARG A 56 -6.51 -8.75 -1.57
CA ARG A 56 -7.15 -8.60 -0.25
C ARG A 56 -6.23 -7.87 0.74
N THR A 57 -5.52 -8.60 1.59
CA THR A 57 -4.58 -8.05 2.57
C THR A 57 -3.20 -8.70 2.47
N THR A 58 -2.90 -9.28 1.32
CA THR A 58 -1.61 -9.92 1.02
C THR A 58 -0.90 -9.08 -0.03
N LEU A 59 0.35 -8.73 0.24
CA LEU A 59 1.24 -8.12 -0.75
C LEU A 59 1.56 -9.16 -1.82
N ILE A 60 1.26 -8.87 -3.09
CA ILE A 60 1.51 -9.77 -4.22
C ILE A 60 2.56 -9.23 -5.19
N GLY A 61 2.95 -7.96 -5.07
CA GLY A 61 3.98 -7.36 -5.89
C GLY A 61 4.34 -5.95 -5.44
N THR A 62 5.46 -5.46 -5.96
CA THR A 62 5.98 -4.12 -5.65
C THR A 62 6.55 -3.51 -6.91
N GLU A 63 6.22 -2.25 -7.18
CA GLU A 63 6.76 -1.49 -8.32
C GLU A 63 7.28 -0.11 -7.88
N TYR A 64 8.51 0.23 -8.27
CA TYR A 64 9.09 1.56 -8.05
C TYR A 64 8.69 2.48 -9.21
N LEU A 65 8.04 3.59 -8.89
CA LEU A 65 7.67 4.60 -9.86
C LEU A 65 8.81 5.59 -10.04
N PHE A 66 9.45 5.54 -11.20
CA PHE A 66 10.43 6.53 -11.62
C PHE A 66 9.70 7.66 -12.34
N SER A 67 10.10 8.91 -12.10
CA SER A 67 9.66 10.00 -12.96
C SER A 67 10.14 9.74 -14.38
N VAL A 68 9.25 9.85 -15.37
CA VAL A 68 9.68 10.00 -16.76
C VAL A 68 10.43 11.34 -16.85
N GLN A 69 11.67 11.31 -17.35
CA GLN A 69 12.45 12.54 -17.62
C GLN A 69 11.82 13.35 -18.74
#